data_AF-A0A9X8R0I6-F1
#
_entry.id   AF-A0A9X8R0I6-F1
#
_cell.length_a   1.000
_cell.length_b   1.000
_cell.length_c   1.000
_cell.angle_alpha   90.00
_cell.angle_beta   90.00
_cell.angle_gamma   90.00
#
_symmetry.space_group_name_H-M   'P 1'
#
loop_
_entity.id
_entity.type
_entity.pdbx_description
1 polymer ?
#
loop_
_entity_poly.entity_id
_entity_poly.type
_entity_poly.pdbx_seq_one_letter_code
_entity_poly.pdbx_strand_id
1 'polypeptide(L)'
;MAEALVPLLRRTCPESAGGYGGSYQVNLDDEEAVGLGGVELIRAAMRKAARQLDWKVTTIGWIGTRHGTMVAVQDVREVPEPYQAAVADAMNERMRAALHKVWGESGRASVQRGSVALMTQEFRAAVAQASA
;
A
#
# COMPACT_ATOMS: atom_id res chain seq x y z
N MET A 1 6.99 -14.32 1.39
CA MET A 1 6.51 -12.97 1.03
C MET A 1 5.02 -12.77 1.30
N ALA A 2 4.07 -13.39 0.59
CA ALA A 2 2.64 -13.06 0.70
C ALA A 2 2.07 -13.09 2.14
N GLU A 3 2.36 -14.12 2.93
CA GLU A 3 1.88 -14.22 4.32
C GLU A 3 2.40 -13.08 5.21
N ALA A 4 3.65 -12.66 5.02
CA ALA A 4 4.24 -11.54 5.74
C ALA A 4 3.58 -10.18 5.40
N LEU A 5 2.89 -10.10 4.26
CA LEU A 5 2.16 -8.88 3.85
C LEU A 5 0.76 -8.80 4.44
N VAL A 6 0.17 -9.91 4.90
CA VAL A 6 -1.23 -9.91 5.40
C VAL A 6 -1.43 -8.94 6.58
N PRO A 7 -0.55 -8.90 7.60
CA PRO A 7 -0.70 -7.95 8.70
C PRO A 7 -0.52 -6.50 8.25
N LEU A 8 0.32 -6.26 7.22
CA LEU A 8 0.52 -4.94 6.64
C LEU A 8 -0.74 -4.47 5.92
N LEU A 9 -1.33 -5.29 5.07
CA LEU A 9 -2.54 -4.93 4.34
C LEU A 9 -3.74 -4.75 5.29
N ARG A 10 -3.87 -5.57 6.33
CA ARG A 10 -4.95 -5.41 7.31
C ARG A 10 -4.88 -4.07 8.03
N ARG A 11 -3.68 -3.55 8.31
CA ARG A 11 -3.48 -2.26 9.00
C ARG A 11 -3.87 -1.05 8.13
N THR A 12 -3.99 -1.22 6.82
CA THR A 12 -4.38 -0.12 5.92
C THR A 12 -5.87 0.07 5.77
N CYS A 13 -6.68 -0.89 6.23
CA CYS A 13 -8.10 -0.69 6.38
C CYS A 13 -8.33 0.45 7.38
N PRO A 14 -9.11 1.49 7.04
CA PRO A 14 -9.42 2.55 7.99
C PRO A 14 -10.07 2.01 9.27
N GLU A 15 -9.75 2.63 10.39
CA GLU A 15 -10.39 2.33 11.66
C GLU A 15 -11.90 2.62 11.51
N SER A 16 -12.75 1.70 11.99
CA SER A 16 -14.22 1.74 11.82
C SER A 16 -14.77 1.47 10.41
N ALA A 17 -13.94 1.18 9.40
CA ALA A 17 -14.41 0.81 8.06
C ALA A 17 -14.73 -0.69 7.88
N GLY A 18 -14.81 -1.47 8.96
CA GLY A 18 -15.19 -2.89 8.89
C GLY A 18 -14.25 -3.78 8.05
N GLY A 19 -13.01 -3.32 7.77
CA GLY A 19 -12.07 -4.02 6.89
C GLY A 19 -12.16 -3.65 5.40
N TYR A 20 -12.99 -2.67 5.02
CA TYR A 20 -13.12 -2.15 3.66
C TYR A 20 -12.16 -0.97 3.39
N GLY A 21 -11.98 -0.60 2.12
CA GLY A 21 -11.24 0.61 1.72
C GLY A 21 -9.72 0.55 1.93
N GLY A 22 -9.18 -0.66 2.13
CA GLY A 22 -7.75 -0.88 2.27
C GLY A 22 -7.00 -0.61 0.97
N SER A 23 -5.82 0.02 1.07
CA SER A 23 -4.91 0.22 -0.05
C SER A 23 -3.47 0.19 0.44
N TYR A 24 -2.57 -0.40 -0.33
CA TYR A 24 -1.14 -0.46 0.01
C TYR A 24 -0.31 -0.17 -1.24
N GLN A 25 0.70 0.69 -1.09
CA GLN A 25 1.64 1.03 -2.16
C GLN A 25 3.07 0.96 -1.62
N VAL A 26 3.96 0.43 -2.46
CA VAL A 26 5.41 0.45 -2.23
C VAL A 26 6.11 1.10 -3.41
N ASN A 27 7.18 1.83 -3.11
CA ASN A 27 8.09 2.39 -4.09
C ASN A 27 9.48 1.85 -3.79
N LEU A 28 10.01 1.00 -4.67
CA LEU A 28 11.29 0.33 -4.52
C LEU A 28 12.27 0.88 -5.55
N ASP A 29 13.56 0.80 -5.25
CA ASP A 29 14.56 1.00 -6.30
C ASP A 29 14.42 -0.13 -7.35
N ASP A 30 14.72 0.14 -8.62
CA ASP A 30 14.51 -0.86 -9.69
C ASP A 30 15.35 -2.13 -9.46
N GLU A 31 16.58 -1.98 -8.98
CA GLU A 31 17.46 -3.10 -8.60
C GLU A 31 16.88 -3.92 -7.45
N GLU A 32 16.30 -3.26 -6.44
CA GLU A 32 15.63 -3.91 -5.31
C GLU A 32 14.43 -4.73 -5.80
N ALA A 33 13.60 -4.15 -6.68
CA ALA A 33 12.46 -4.86 -7.25
C ALA A 33 12.89 -6.08 -8.07
N VAL A 34 13.97 -5.99 -8.84
CA VAL A 34 14.56 -7.14 -9.57
C VAL A 34 15.05 -8.20 -8.59
N GLY A 35 15.74 -7.82 -7.52
CA GLY A 35 16.21 -8.75 -6.49
C GLY A 35 15.08 -9.50 -5.77
N LEU A 36 13.88 -8.91 -5.73
CA LEU A 36 12.67 -9.54 -5.21
C LEU A 36 11.89 -10.38 -6.24
N GLY A 37 12.45 -10.61 -7.43
CA GLY A 37 11.84 -11.39 -8.51
C GLY A 37 10.96 -10.56 -9.45
N GLY A 38 11.08 -9.23 -9.42
CA GLY A 38 10.44 -8.29 -10.33
C GLY A 38 9.02 -7.88 -9.94
N VAL A 39 8.51 -6.88 -10.66
CA VAL A 39 7.18 -6.27 -10.43
C VAL A 39 6.07 -7.29 -10.37
N GLU A 40 6.05 -8.26 -11.28
CA GLU A 40 4.95 -9.23 -11.35
C GLU A 40 4.92 -10.18 -10.15
N LEU A 41 6.08 -10.57 -9.60
CA LEU A 41 6.11 -11.40 -8.40
C LEU A 41 5.64 -10.63 -7.17
N ILE A 42 6.06 -9.37 -7.04
CA ILE A 42 5.60 -8.48 -5.96
C ILE A 42 4.08 -8.25 -6.06
N ARG A 43 3.57 -7.95 -7.26
CA ARG A 43 2.12 -7.82 -7.53
C ARG A 43 1.37 -9.10 -7.16
N ALA A 44 1.89 -10.27 -7.54
CA ALA A 44 1.28 -11.55 -7.23
C ALA A 44 1.24 -11.81 -5.72
N ALA A 45 2.32 -11.49 -5.00
CA ALA A 45 2.38 -11.63 -3.55
C ALA A 45 1.38 -10.71 -2.84
N MET A 46 1.31 -9.44 -3.23
CA MET A 46 0.33 -8.49 -2.70
C MET A 46 -1.11 -8.92 -2.99
N ARG A 47 -1.38 -9.38 -4.22
CA ARG A 47 -2.70 -9.91 -4.62
C ARG A 47 -3.08 -11.12 -3.78
N LYS A 48 -2.15 -12.05 -3.56
CA LYS A 48 -2.37 -13.25 -2.74
C LYS A 48 -2.68 -12.88 -1.29
N ALA A 49 -1.90 -11.96 -0.71
CA ALA A 49 -2.11 -11.48 0.65
C ALA A 49 -3.47 -10.78 0.82
N ALA A 50 -3.83 -9.90 -0.12
CA ALA A 50 -5.11 -9.19 -0.10
C ALA A 50 -6.32 -10.15 -0.25
N ARG A 51 -6.20 -11.20 -1.07
CA ARG A 51 -7.24 -12.24 -1.17
C ARG A 51 -7.44 -13.02 0.13
N GLN A 52 -6.40 -13.17 0.97
CA GLN A 52 -6.57 -13.77 2.30
C GLN A 52 -7.37 -12.88 3.27
N LEU A 53 -7.52 -11.59 2.95
CA LEU A 53 -8.37 -10.63 3.67
C LEU A 53 -9.75 -10.49 3.02
N ASP A 54 -10.09 -11.38 2.08
CA ASP A 54 -11.33 -11.35 1.30
C ASP A 54 -11.52 -10.06 0.47
N TRP A 55 -10.42 -9.39 0.11
CA TRP A 55 -10.49 -8.22 -0.75
C TRP A 55 -10.82 -8.61 -2.19
N LYS A 56 -11.67 -7.80 -2.83
CA LYS A 56 -11.75 -7.74 -4.29
C LYS A 56 -10.69 -6.76 -4.73
N VAL A 57 -9.75 -7.15 -5.59
CA VAL A 57 -8.50 -6.39 -5.73
C VAL A 57 -8.23 -5.87 -7.13
N THR A 58 -7.72 -4.65 -7.18
CA THR A 58 -7.00 -4.08 -8.32
C THR A 58 -5.54 -3.92 -7.95
N THR A 59 -4.63 -4.23 -8.88
CA THR A 59 -3.17 -4.11 -8.67
C THR A 59 -2.51 -3.36 -9.81
N ILE A 60 -1.65 -2.39 -9.47
CA ILE A 60 -0.88 -1.58 -10.42
C ILE A 60 0.60 -1.88 -10.21
N GLY A 61 1.38 -1.91 -11.29
CA GLY A 61 2.83 -2.01 -11.24
C GLY A 61 3.47 -1.22 -12.38
N TRP A 62 4.42 -0.36 -12.06
CA TRP A 62 5.17 0.45 -13.02
C TRP A 62 6.65 0.44 -12.68
N ILE A 63 7.49 0.30 -13.71
CA ILE A 63 8.95 0.33 -13.61
C ILE A 63 9.45 1.68 -14.14
N GLY A 64 10.58 2.19 -13.64
CA GLY A 64 11.20 3.41 -14.15
C GLY A 64 10.39 4.68 -13.87
N THR A 65 9.59 4.69 -12.79
CA THR A 65 8.94 5.91 -12.32
C THR A 65 9.97 6.85 -11.70
N ARG A 66 9.60 8.10 -11.41
CA ARG A 66 10.46 9.02 -10.62
C ARG A 66 10.84 8.51 -9.22
N HIS A 67 10.23 7.41 -8.77
CA HIS A 67 10.46 6.76 -7.50
C HIS A 67 11.02 5.33 -7.66
N GLY A 68 11.52 4.97 -8.85
CA GLY A 68 11.91 3.60 -9.22
C GLY A 68 10.69 2.77 -9.60
N THR A 69 10.60 1.57 -9.05
CA THR A 69 9.51 0.63 -9.27
C THR A 69 8.37 0.88 -8.27
N MET A 70 7.17 1.18 -8.78
CA MET A 70 5.96 1.36 -7.97
C MET A 70 5.06 0.15 -8.10
N VAL A 71 4.60 -0.40 -6.97
CA VAL A 71 3.57 -1.45 -6.93
C VAL A 71 2.49 -1.08 -5.93
N ALA A 72 1.23 -1.22 -6.32
CA ALA A 72 0.09 -0.93 -5.45
C ALA A 72 -1.00 -2.01 -5.55
N VAL A 73 -1.74 -2.20 -4.46
CA VAL A 73 -2.95 -3.02 -4.36
C VAL A 73 -4.04 -2.24 -3.63
N GLN A 74 -5.28 -2.36 -4.11
CA GLN A 74 -6.44 -1.68 -3.54
C GLN A 74 -7.63 -2.64 -3.44
N ASP A 75 -8.36 -2.59 -2.33
CA ASP A 75 -9.68 -3.19 -2.18
C ASP A 75 -10.73 -2.36 -2.96
N VAL A 76 -11.41 -3.02 -3.89
CA VAL A 76 -12.46 -2.46 -4.76
C VAL A 76 -13.82 -3.12 -4.51
N ARG A 77 -14.00 -3.76 -3.35
CA ARG A 77 -15.34 -4.16 -2.89
C ARG A 77 -16.22 -2.93 -2.74
N GLU A 78 -17.50 -3.11 -3.04
CA GLU A 78 -18.52 -2.12 -2.71
C GLU A 78 -18.59 -1.98 -1.19
N VAL A 79 -18.61 -0.74 -0.71
CA VAL A 79 -18.59 -0.43 0.72
C VAL A 79 -20.04 -0.38 1.23
N PRO A 80 -20.41 -1.22 2.22
CA PRO A 80 -21.72 -1.15 2.85
C PRO A 80 -21.96 0.23 3.49
N GLU A 81 -23.21 0.70 3.45
CA GLU A 81 -23.64 2.02 3.97
C GLU A 81 -23.06 2.38 5.36
N PRO A 82 -23.03 1.49 6.37
CA PRO A 82 -22.48 1.82 7.68
C PRO A 82 -20.99 2.21 7.68
N TYR A 83 -20.25 1.82 6.64
CA TYR A 83 -18.80 2.04 6.54
C TYR A 83 -18.42 3.10 5.50
N GLN A 84 -19.38 3.59 4.69
CA GLN A 84 -19.10 4.50 3.59
C GLN A 84 -18.45 5.80 4.06
N ALA A 85 -18.95 6.41 5.13
CA ALA A 85 -18.39 7.63 5.69
C ALA A 85 -16.93 7.43 6.13
N ALA A 86 -16.64 6.37 6.88
CA ALA A 86 -15.28 6.07 7.35
C ALA A 86 -14.30 5.82 6.18
N VAL A 87 -14.74 5.12 5.13
CA VAL A 87 -13.90 4.90 3.94
C VAL A 87 -13.70 6.21 3.16
N ALA A 88 -14.74 7.01 2.99
CA ALA A 88 -14.67 8.28 2.28
C ALA A 88 -13.76 9.28 2.99
N ASP A 89 -13.88 9.40 4.32
CA ASP A 89 -13.03 10.26 5.14
C ASP A 89 -11.56 9.85 5.05
N ALA A 90 -11.28 8.55 5.16
CA ALA A 90 -9.92 8.04 5.00
C ALA A 90 -9.35 8.28 3.60
N MET A 91 -10.19 8.19 2.55
CA MET A 91 -9.78 8.51 1.18
C MET A 91 -9.48 10.01 1.03
N ASN A 92 -10.32 10.87 1.61
CA ASN A 92 -10.13 12.32 1.63
C ASN A 92 -8.86 12.72 2.38
N GLU A 93 -8.56 12.09 3.51
CA GLU A 93 -7.33 12.31 4.27
C GLU A 93 -6.09 11.91 3.47
N ARG A 94 -6.11 10.73 2.82
CA ARG A 94 -5.03 10.29 1.94
C ARG A 94 -4.81 11.26 0.77
N MET A 95 -5.88 11.73 0.15
CA MET A 95 -5.81 12.69 -0.95
C MET A 95 -5.21 14.02 -0.47
N ARG A 96 -5.69 14.53 0.67
CA ARG A 96 -5.17 15.77 1.27
C ARG A 96 -3.68 15.66 1.61
N ALA A 97 -3.26 14.54 2.21
CA ALA A 97 -1.85 14.28 2.51
C ALA A 97 -0.98 14.20 1.24
N ALA A 98 -1.49 13.58 0.17
CA ALA A 98 -0.81 13.53 -1.12
C ALA A 98 -0.67 14.94 -1.75
N LEU A 99 -1.71 15.76 -1.70
CA LEU A 99 -1.70 17.13 -2.22
C LEU A 99 -0.76 18.05 -1.43
N HIS A 100 -0.75 17.97 -0.10
CA HIS A 100 0.22 18.72 0.72
C HIS A 100 1.67 18.41 0.36
N LYS A 101 1.97 17.18 -0.07
CA LYS A 101 3.32 16.80 -0.52
C LYS A 101 3.69 17.37 -1.90
N VAL A 102 2.70 17.75 -2.71
CA VAL A 102 2.90 18.35 -4.05
C VAL A 102 3.03 19.86 -3.98
N TRP A 103 2.37 20.51 -3.00
CA TRP A 103 2.36 21.98 -2.86
C TRP A 103 3.12 22.53 -1.65
N GLY A 104 3.56 21.69 -0.71
CA GLY A 104 4.40 22.10 0.42
C GLY A 104 5.88 22.17 0.04
N GLU A 105 6.56 23.23 0.48
CA GLU A 105 8.01 23.46 0.36
C GLU A 105 8.86 22.22 0.70
N SER A 106 10.05 22.17 0.10
CA SER A 106 11.11 21.16 0.27
C SER A 106 11.66 21.05 1.71
N GLY A 107 10.80 20.74 2.68
CA GLY A 107 11.12 20.41 4.05
C GLY A 107 10.96 18.91 4.30
N ARG A 108 11.90 18.33 5.05
CA ARG A 108 12.01 16.89 5.38
C ARG A 108 10.64 16.28 5.70
N ALA A 109 10.17 15.36 4.86
CA ALA A 109 8.83 14.78 4.95
C ALA A 109 8.58 14.17 6.34
N SER A 110 7.51 14.62 7.01
CA SER A 110 7.00 13.93 8.18
C SER A 110 6.48 12.55 7.76
N VAL A 111 6.98 11.50 8.42
CA VAL A 111 6.53 10.12 8.17
C VAL A 111 5.16 9.95 8.82
N GLN A 112 4.12 10.35 8.10
CA GLN A 112 2.75 10.12 8.54
C GLN A 112 2.43 8.63 8.46
N ARG A 113 1.67 8.12 9.45
CA ARG A 113 1.09 6.77 9.43
C ARG A 113 0.30 6.61 8.13
N GLY A 114 0.58 5.56 7.35
CA GLY A 114 -0.04 5.35 6.04
C GLY A 114 0.63 6.09 4.88
N SER A 115 1.77 6.76 5.09
CA SER A 115 2.57 7.28 3.98
C SER A 115 3.24 6.16 3.19
N VAL A 116 3.37 6.34 1.87
CA VAL A 116 4.03 5.37 0.98
C VAL A 116 5.47 5.06 1.41
N ALA A 117 6.17 6.04 1.98
CA ALA A 117 7.54 5.85 2.48
C ALA A 117 7.56 4.88 3.68
N LEU A 118 6.66 5.04 4.64
CA LEU A 118 6.53 4.12 5.77
C LEU A 118 6.10 2.73 5.30
N MET A 119 5.09 2.64 4.43
CA MET A 119 4.63 1.37 3.85
C MET A 119 5.77 0.64 3.13
N THR A 120 6.64 1.37 2.43
CA THR A 120 7.81 0.77 1.77
C THR A 120 8.80 0.24 2.80
N GLN A 121 9.09 0.97 3.88
CA GLN A 121 9.98 0.49 4.95
C GLN A 121 9.42 -0.75 5.66
N GLU A 122 8.13 -0.74 5.99
CA GLU A 122 7.47 -1.89 6.63
C GLU A 122 7.44 -3.11 5.70
N PHE A 123 7.24 -2.88 4.39
CA PHE A 123 7.34 -3.93 3.38
C PHE A 123 8.73 -4.57 3.39
N ARG A 124 9.79 -3.75 3.31
CA ARG A 124 11.19 -4.23 3.34
C ARG A 124 11.47 -5.06 4.58
N ALA A 125 11.07 -4.57 5.75
CA ALA A 125 11.25 -5.28 7.02
C ALA A 125 10.51 -6.64 7.02
N ALA A 126 9.26 -6.67 6.57
CA ALA A 126 8.47 -7.91 6.51
C ALA A 126 9.03 -8.92 5.50
N VAL A 127 9.50 -8.46 4.34
CA VAL A 127 10.11 -9.34 3.34
C VAL A 127 11.46 -9.87 3.82
N ALA A 128 12.30 -9.03 4.43
CA ALA A 128 13.58 -9.46 4.98
C ALA A 128 13.40 -10.52 6.09
N GLN A 129 12.44 -10.33 7.00
CA GLN A 129 12.14 -11.32 8.05
C GLN A 129 11.60 -12.64 7.50
N ALA A 130 10.86 -12.61 6.39
CA ALA A 130 10.27 -13.81 5.78
C ALA A 130 11.24 -14.59 4.88
N SER A 131 12.40 -14.00 4.58
CA SER A 131 13.47 -14.60 3.75
C SER A 131 14.69 -15.01 4.59
N ALA A 132 14.67 -14.75 5.90
CA ALA A 132 15.65 -15.22 6.89
C ALA A 132 15.28 -16.61 7.41
#